data_AF-A0A2W0A6P4-F1
#
_entry.id   AF-A0A2W0A6P4-F1
#
_cell.length_a   1.000
_cell.length_b   1.000
_cell.length_c   1.000
_cell.angle_alpha   90.00
_cell.angle_beta   90.00
_cell.angle_gamma   90.00
#
_symmetry.space_group_name_H-M   'P 1'
#
loop_
_entity.id
_entity.type
_entity.pdbx_description
1 polymer ?
#
loop_
_entity_poly.entity_id
_entity_poly.type
_entity_poly.pdbx_seq_one_letter_code
_entity_poly.pdbx_strand_id
1 'polypeptide(L)'
;MALAVHNHYLTESLQRGVVEHLHLLDSVHKFCDQAMEVFASAIDAKEYRSSPHSLRVGRYAAAMGSALGLNSNEVAELRAAGYLHDIGKVAVDKHLFMKPAPLDAQEFREVADHTVVGHR
;
A
#
# COMPACT_ATOMS: atom_id res chain seq x y z
N MET A 1 41.17 33.80 4.60
CA MET A 1 41.21 32.39 4.14
C MET A 1 40.49 31.43 5.07
N ALA A 2 40.75 31.41 6.39
CA ALA A 2 40.11 30.47 7.32
C ALA A 2 38.57 30.50 7.33
N LEU A 3 37.95 31.68 7.28
CA LEU A 3 36.47 31.80 7.25
C LEU A 3 35.86 31.24 5.96
N ALA A 4 36.53 31.39 4.81
CA ALA A 4 36.06 30.86 3.54
C ALA A 4 36.13 29.33 3.50
N VAL A 5 37.21 28.75 4.05
CA VAL A 5 37.36 27.29 4.20
C VAL A 5 36.33 26.74 5.18
N HIS A 6 36.09 27.43 6.30
CA HIS A 6 35.06 27.04 7.26
C HIS A 6 33.64 27.09 6.68
N ASN A 7 33.30 28.17 5.96
CA ASN A 7 32.00 28.29 5.28
C ASN A 7 31.82 27.22 4.20
N HIS A 8 32.89 26.90 3.45
CA HIS A 8 32.85 25.82 2.46
C HIS A 8 32.59 24.46 3.14
N TYR A 9 33.28 24.16 4.24
CA TYR A 9 33.07 22.94 5.02
C TYR A 9 31.66 22.83 5.61
N LEU A 10 31.11 23.93 6.14
CA LEU A 10 29.72 23.98 6.62
C LEU A 10 28.73 23.71 5.47
N THR A 11 28.99 24.27 4.30
CA THR A 11 28.13 24.07 3.10
C THR A 11 28.14 22.61 2.66
N GLU A 12 29.31 21.98 2.58
CA GLU A 12 29.43 20.56 2.22
C GLU A 12 28.78 19.64 3.27
N SER A 13 28.91 19.97 4.55
CA SER A 13 28.30 19.21 5.64
C SER A 13 26.77 19.33 5.61
N LEU A 14 26.24 20.53 5.34
CA LEU A 14 24.81 20.75 5.16
C LEU A 14 24.28 20.01 3.92
N GLN A 15 25.00 20.09 2.78
CA GLN A 15 24.62 19.38 1.56
C GLN A 15 24.56 17.86 1.76
N ARG A 16 25.53 17.29 2.47
CA ARG A 16 25.50 15.86 2.85
C ARG A 16 24.29 15.51 3.70
N GLY A 17 24.00 16.31 4.73
CA GLY A 17 22.84 16.10 5.59
C GLY A 17 21.51 16.14 4.83
N VAL A 18 21.37 17.06 3.86
CA VAL A 18 20.17 17.14 3.01
C VAL A 18 20.01 15.87 2.16
N VAL A 19 21.07 15.38 1.54
CA VAL A 19 21.02 14.15 0.72
C VAL A 19 20.69 12.93 1.58
N GLU A 20 21.29 12.80 2.77
CA GLU A 20 20.99 11.71 3.71
C GLU A 20 19.52 11.72 4.15
N HIS A 21 18.97 12.90 4.48
CA HIS A 21 17.56 13.03 4.83
C HIS A 21 16.63 12.65 3.66
N LEU A 22 16.94 13.06 2.43
CA LEU A 22 16.15 12.69 1.25
C LEU A 22 16.17 11.17 1.01
N HIS A 23 17.33 10.52 1.16
CA HIS A 23 17.44 9.06 1.06
C HIS A 23 16.64 8.34 2.15
N LEU A 24 16.63 8.87 3.38
CA LEU A 24 15.87 8.29 4.47
C LEU A 24 14.36 8.36 4.19
N LEU A 25 13.88 9.51 3.71
CA LEU A 25 12.47 9.68 3.32
C LEU A 25 12.06 8.73 2.20
N ASP A 26 12.88 8.59 1.15
CA ASP A 26 12.64 7.63 0.07
C ASP A 26 12.62 6.18 0.58
N SER A 27 13.52 5.83 1.51
CA SER A 27 13.58 4.50 2.10
C SER A 27 12.34 4.18 2.93
N VAL A 28 11.82 5.14 3.69
CA VAL A 28 10.58 4.99 4.46
C VAL A 28 9.39 4.79 3.53
N HIS A 29 9.26 5.59 2.47
CA HIS A 29 8.18 5.43 1.49
C HIS A 29 8.21 4.05 0.83
N LYS A 30 9.39 3.60 0.37
CA LYS A 30 9.56 2.27 -0.23
C LYS A 30 9.21 1.15 0.73
N PHE A 31 9.57 1.28 2.00
CA PHE A 31 9.22 0.31 3.02
C PHE A 31 7.70 0.22 3.21
N CYS A 32 7.01 1.36 3.31
CA CYS A 32 5.55 1.40 3.40
C CYS A 32 4.89 0.74 2.19
N ASP A 33 5.36 1.03 0.98
CA ASP A 33 4.86 0.40 -0.25
C ASP A 33 5.04 -1.12 -0.22
N GLN A 34 6.24 -1.61 0.12
CA GLN A 34 6.50 -3.04 0.24
C GLN A 34 5.63 -3.72 1.30
N ALA A 35 5.43 -3.07 2.45
CA ALA A 35 4.56 -3.58 3.51
C ALA A 35 3.11 -3.73 3.03
N MET A 36 2.58 -2.73 2.32
CA MET A 36 1.25 -2.80 1.71
C MET A 36 1.15 -3.94 0.68
N GLU A 37 2.18 -4.14 -0.14
CA GLU A 37 2.19 -5.23 -1.11
C GLU A 37 2.18 -6.62 -0.45
N VAL A 38 2.92 -6.77 0.65
CA VAL A 38 2.93 -8.01 1.44
C VAL A 38 1.56 -8.26 2.08
N PHE A 39 0.94 -7.26 2.68
CA PHE A 39 -0.40 -7.40 3.27
C PHE A 39 -1.45 -7.77 2.22
N ALA A 40 -1.48 -7.06 1.10
CA ALA A 40 -2.37 -7.34 -0.02
C ALA A 40 -2.24 -8.79 -0.50
N SER A 41 -0.99 -9.25 -0.67
CA SER A 41 -0.70 -10.61 -1.13
C SER A 41 -1.11 -11.68 -0.11
N ALA A 42 -0.91 -11.41 1.19
CA ALA A 42 -1.28 -12.32 2.26
C ALA A 42 -2.81 -12.49 2.38
N ILE A 43 -3.57 -11.40 2.21
CA ILE A 43 -5.03 -11.41 2.22
C ILE A 43 -5.57 -12.18 1.00
N ASP A 44 -5.06 -11.88 -0.20
CA ASP A 44 -5.47 -12.54 -1.44
C ASP A 44 -5.23 -14.07 -1.41
N ALA A 45 -4.15 -14.51 -0.76
CA ALA A 45 -3.80 -15.92 -0.63
C ALA A 45 -4.84 -16.74 0.15
N LYS A 46 -5.67 -16.10 0.99
CA LYS A 46 -6.74 -16.76 1.76
C LYS A 46 -7.80 -17.37 0.85
N GLU A 47 -8.03 -16.78 -0.31
CA GLU A 47 -9.03 -17.20 -1.30
C GLU A 47 -8.49 -18.19 -2.35
N TYR A 48 -7.31 -18.77 -2.13
CA TYR A 48 -6.68 -19.74 -3.06
C TYR A 48 -6.50 -19.19 -4.50
N ARG A 49 -6.36 -17.87 -4.65
CA ARG A 49 -6.07 -17.26 -5.95
C ARG A 49 -4.61 -17.51 -6.36
N SER A 50 -4.39 -17.82 -7.63
CA SER A 50 -3.06 -18.04 -8.20
C SER A 50 -2.28 -16.74 -8.50
N SER A 51 -2.94 -15.58 -8.49
CA SER A 51 -2.34 -14.28 -8.77
C SER A 51 -2.88 -13.22 -7.81
N PRO A 52 -2.02 -12.36 -7.23
CA PRO A 52 -2.45 -11.29 -6.33
C PRO A 52 -3.31 -10.28 -7.09
N HIS A 53 -4.61 -10.33 -6.80
CA HIS A 53 -5.66 -9.51 -7.38
C HIS A 53 -5.53 -8.05 -6.93
N SER A 54 -5.33 -7.84 -5.64
CA SER A 54 -5.28 -6.52 -5.02
C SER A 54 -4.13 -5.68 -5.58
N LEU A 55 -2.99 -6.31 -5.89
CA LEU A 55 -1.89 -5.63 -6.58
C LEU A 55 -2.26 -5.15 -7.99
N ARG A 56 -3.04 -5.92 -8.74
CA ARG A 56 -3.52 -5.50 -10.08
C ARG A 56 -4.51 -4.35 -9.96
N VAL A 57 -5.43 -4.42 -9.00
CA VAL A 57 -6.42 -3.37 -8.74
C VAL A 57 -5.71 -2.05 -8.43
N GLY A 58 -4.75 -2.04 -7.50
CA GLY A 58 -3.98 -0.83 -7.18
C GLY A 58 -3.19 -0.26 -8.36
N ARG A 59 -2.57 -1.12 -9.18
CA ARG A 59 -1.86 -0.68 -10.40
C ARG A 59 -2.79 -0.05 -11.43
N TYR A 60 -3.97 -0.64 -11.64
CA TYR A 60 -4.96 -0.09 -12.57
C TYR A 60 -5.56 1.21 -12.04
N ALA A 61 -5.90 1.29 -10.76
CA ALA A 61 -6.40 2.51 -10.13
C ALA A 61 -5.40 3.67 -10.27
N ALA A 62 -4.11 3.41 -9.99
CA ALA A 62 -3.05 4.39 -10.16
C ALA A 62 -2.89 4.83 -11.63
N ALA A 63 -2.89 3.88 -12.57
CA ALA A 63 -2.77 4.19 -14.00
C ALA A 63 -3.96 5.03 -14.50
N MET A 64 -5.17 4.73 -14.05
CA MET A 64 -6.37 5.52 -14.36
C MET A 64 -6.28 6.92 -13.74
N GLY A 65 -5.86 7.03 -12.48
CA GLY A 65 -5.66 8.32 -11.81
C GLY A 65 -4.66 9.22 -12.55
N SER A 66 -3.51 8.67 -12.96
CA SER A 66 -2.53 9.38 -13.76
C SER A 66 -3.10 9.84 -15.11
N ALA A 67 -3.87 8.97 -15.79
CA ALA A 67 -4.50 9.32 -17.06
C ALA A 67 -5.57 10.41 -16.93
N LEU A 68 -6.17 10.56 -15.73
CA LEU A 68 -7.13 11.61 -15.40
C LEU A 68 -6.47 12.91 -14.93
N GLY A 69 -5.14 12.97 -14.85
CA GLY A 69 -4.40 14.17 -14.45
C GLY A 69 -4.31 14.39 -12.94
N LEU A 70 -4.55 13.36 -12.12
CA LEU A 70 -4.32 13.43 -10.68
C LEU A 70 -2.82 13.62 -10.38
N ASN A 71 -2.54 14.28 -9.26
CA ASN A 71 -1.16 14.51 -8.83
C ASN A 71 -0.52 13.23 -8.25
N SER A 72 0.80 13.25 -8.03
CA SER A 72 1.55 12.08 -7.58
C SER A 72 1.06 11.48 -6.27
N ASN A 73 0.58 12.32 -5.34
CA ASN A 73 0.10 11.87 -4.04
C ASN A 73 -1.26 11.17 -4.21
N GLU A 74 -2.19 11.77 -4.96
CA GLU A 74 -3.50 11.17 -5.27
C GLU A 74 -3.34 9.83 -6.01
N VAL A 75 -2.39 9.73 -6.94
CA VAL A 75 -2.07 8.48 -7.64
C VAL A 75 -1.52 7.42 -6.69
N ALA A 76 -0.68 7.80 -5.73
CA ALA A 76 -0.16 6.90 -4.71
C ALA A 76 -1.27 6.43 -3.76
N GLU A 77 -2.19 7.32 -3.37
CA GLU A 77 -3.36 7.00 -2.57
C GLU A 77 -4.29 6.00 -3.27
N LEU A 78 -4.56 6.19 -4.57
CA LEU A 78 -5.35 5.23 -5.36
C LEU A 78 -4.67 3.85 -5.42
N ARG A 79 -3.34 3.81 -5.54
CA ARG A 79 -2.59 2.55 -5.51
C ARG A 79 -2.77 1.84 -4.18
N ALA A 80 -2.55 2.56 -3.07
CA ALA A 80 -2.68 2.06 -1.72
C ALA A 80 -4.12 1.59 -1.43
N ALA A 81 -5.12 2.36 -1.84
CA ALA A 81 -6.53 2.00 -1.73
C ALA A 81 -6.82 0.70 -2.48
N GLY A 82 -6.32 0.52 -3.71
CA GLY A 82 -6.51 -0.74 -4.44
C GLY A 82 -5.79 -1.94 -3.81
N TYR A 83 -4.58 -1.73 -3.25
CA TYR A 83 -3.84 -2.77 -2.53
C TYR A 83 -4.59 -3.24 -1.27
N LEU A 84 -5.24 -2.32 -0.55
CA LEU A 84 -5.84 -2.59 0.75
C LEU A 84 -7.37 -2.61 0.76
N HIS A 85 -8.04 -2.50 -0.40
CA HIS A 85 -9.51 -2.41 -0.46
C HIS A 85 -10.23 -3.57 0.24
N ASP A 86 -9.60 -4.74 0.24
CA ASP A 86 -10.10 -5.98 0.82
C ASP A 86 -9.47 -6.32 2.19
N ILE A 87 -8.79 -5.37 2.85
CA ILE A 87 -8.02 -5.62 4.10
C ILE A 87 -8.86 -6.28 5.21
N GLY A 88 -10.15 -5.94 5.29
CA GLY A 88 -11.05 -6.51 6.29
C GLY A 88 -11.33 -8.01 6.11
N LYS A 89 -10.97 -8.63 4.98
CA LYS A 89 -11.05 -10.09 4.79
C LYS A 89 -10.14 -10.86 5.75
N VAL A 90 -9.23 -10.17 6.44
CA VAL A 90 -8.48 -10.74 7.57
C VAL A 90 -9.41 -11.36 8.62
N ALA A 91 -10.59 -10.77 8.86
CA ALA A 91 -11.54 -11.20 9.88
C ALA A 91 -12.51 -12.31 9.44
N VAL A 92 -12.64 -12.58 8.14
CA VAL A 92 -13.58 -13.58 7.60
C VAL A 92 -12.98 -14.98 7.73
N ASP A 93 -13.68 -16.00 8.21
CA ASP A 93 -13.05 -17.33 8.30
C ASP A 93 -12.70 -17.92 6.92
N LYS A 94 -11.53 -18.58 6.81
CA LYS A 94 -11.04 -19.19 5.58
C LYS A 94 -12.02 -20.23 5.01
N HIS A 95 -12.74 -20.97 5.86
CA HIS A 95 -13.66 -22.02 5.37
C HIS A 95 -14.79 -21.46 4.50
N LEU A 96 -15.19 -20.20 4.71
CA LEU A 96 -16.22 -19.54 3.90
C LEU A 96 -15.75 -19.31 2.46
N PHE A 97 -14.47 -19.00 2.25
CA PHE A 97 -13.91 -18.85 0.90
C PHE A 97 -13.72 -20.19 0.16
N MET A 98 -13.64 -21.31 0.90
CA MET A 98 -13.43 -22.64 0.35
C MET A 98 -14.72 -23.49 0.34
N LYS A 99 -15.87 -22.92 0.71
CA LYS A 99 -17.13 -23.65 0.78
C LYS A 99 -17.55 -24.10 -0.63
N PRO A 100 -17.80 -25.41 -0.86
CA PRO A 100 -18.19 -25.92 -2.18
C PRO A 100 -19.67 -25.66 -2.52
N ALA A 101 -20.45 -25.19 -1.55
CA ALA A 101 -21.86 -24.86 -1.68
C ALA A 101 -22.05 -23.34 -1.49
N PRO A 102 -23.17 -22.76 -1.99
CA PRO A 102 -23.48 -21.36 -1.75
C PRO A 102 -23.48 -20.99 -0.27
N LEU A 103 -23.08 -19.75 0.01
CA LEU A 103 -23.21 -19.18 1.35
C LEU A 103 -24.69 -19.03 1.70
N ASP A 104 -25.04 -19.36 2.94
CA ASP A 104 -26.33 -18.98 3.49
C ASP A 104 -26.35 -17.48 3.84
N ALA A 105 -27.51 -16.99 4.28
CA ALA A 105 -27.68 -15.57 4.57
C ALA A 105 -26.78 -15.05 5.71
N GLN A 106 -26.43 -15.88 6.68
CA GLN A 106 -25.56 -15.50 7.79
C GLN A 106 -24.10 -15.50 7.37
N GLU A 107 -23.66 -16.55 6.68
CA GLU A 107 -22.31 -16.64 6.12
C GLU A 107 -22.03 -15.52 5.11
N PHE A 108 -23.02 -15.20 4.26
CA PHE A 108 -22.88 -14.06 3.35
C PHE A 108 -22.69 -12.75 4.09
N ARG A 109 -23.43 -12.52 5.20
CA ARG A 109 -23.25 -11.33 6.04
C ARG A 109 -21.84 -11.27 6.63
N GLU A 110 -21.35 -12.39 7.15
CA GLU A 110 -19.97 -12.48 7.67
C GLU A 110 -18.93 -12.10 6.61
N VAL A 111 -19.07 -12.61 5.38
CA VAL A 111 -18.18 -12.23 4.28
C VAL A 111 -18.37 -10.76 3.92
N ALA A 112 -19.60 -10.25 3.82
CA ALA A 112 -19.89 -8.86 3.42
C ALA A 112 -19.36 -7.83 4.43
N ASP A 113 -19.34 -8.18 5.72
CA ASP A 113 -18.86 -7.33 6.80
C ASP A 113 -17.35 -7.02 6.70
N HIS A 114 -16.59 -7.70 5.83
CA HIS A 114 -15.19 -7.33 5.55
C HIS A 114 -15.04 -5.85 5.17
N THR A 115 -16.04 -5.26 4.51
CA THR A 115 -16.03 -3.83 4.15
C THR A 115 -16.11 -2.93 5.39
N VAL A 116 -16.94 -3.31 6.38
CA VAL A 116 -17.10 -2.60 7.64
C VAL A 116 -15.87 -2.79 8.53
N VAL A 117 -15.33 -4.00 8.56
CA VAL A 117 -14.10 -4.32 9.30
C VAL A 117 -12.92 -3.53 8.73
N GLY A 118 -12.75 -3.52 7.40
CA GLY A 118 -11.63 -2.84 6.75
C GLY A 118 -11.69 -1.32 6.83
N HIS A 119 -12.86 -0.74 7.10
CA HIS A 119 -13.02 0.70 7.30
C HIS A 119 -12.57 1.20 8.68
N ARG A 120 -12.57 0.33 9.70
CA ARG A 120 -12.25 0.68 11.09
C ARG A 120 -10.74 0.69 11.34
#